data_AF-A0A7S0T1D4-F1
#
_entry.id   AF-A0A7S0T1D4-F1
#
_cell.length_a   1.000
_cell.length_b   1.000
_cell.length_c   1.000
_cell.angle_alpha   90.00
_cell.angle_beta   90.00
_cell.angle_gamma   90.00
#
_symmetry.space_group_name_H-M   'P 1'
#
loop_
_entity.id
_entity.type
_entity.pdbx_description
1 polymer ?
#
loop_
_entity_poly.entity_id
_entity_poly.type
_entity_poly.pdbx_seq_one_letter_code
_entity_poly.pdbx_strand_id
1 'polypeptide(L)'
;AHLLLFRPPRPSAPLSTVAAKSHTGPADCNLPRIGAGEQRRATELRTERRARAESYRRTFRTLAPALASPPAPWWWHTGLAARSWARFVARWVGAEAAARDGAAGAEDPEAAVEEARASVAATCLTTLLEAPTPDVAQNAALAVVAPALLLRRRGSG
;
A
#
# COMPACT_ATOMS: atom_id res chain seq x y z
N ALA A 1 -16.31 20.61 -3.85
CA ALA A 1 -15.82 19.75 -4.95
C ALA A 1 -14.53 19.01 -4.52
N HIS A 2 -14.63 18.02 -3.62
CA HIS A 2 -13.45 17.33 -3.03
C HIS A 2 -13.30 15.85 -3.44
N LEU A 3 -14.01 15.42 -4.49
CA LEU A 3 -14.13 13.99 -4.85
C LEU A 3 -12.92 13.38 -5.59
N LEU A 4 -11.77 14.05 -5.62
CA LEU A 4 -10.56 13.57 -6.32
C LEU A 4 -9.35 13.34 -5.39
N LEU A 5 -9.53 13.40 -4.06
CA LEU A 5 -8.43 13.34 -3.08
C LEU A 5 -7.76 11.97 -2.90
N PHE A 6 -8.27 10.91 -3.51
CA PHE A 6 -7.80 9.53 -3.25
C PHE A 6 -6.87 8.95 -4.33
N ARG A 7 -6.18 9.81 -5.09
CA ARG A 7 -5.13 9.35 -6.00
C ARG A 7 -3.78 9.91 -5.54
N PRO A 8 -2.87 9.08 -5.01
CA PRO A 8 -1.52 9.53 -4.76
C PRO A 8 -0.87 9.97 -6.09
N PRO A 9 -0.05 11.03 -6.08
CA PRO A 9 0.67 11.48 -7.27
C PRO A 9 1.58 10.36 -7.78
N ARG A 10 1.63 10.18 -9.11
CA ARG A 10 2.55 9.22 -9.74
C ARG A 10 3.98 9.68 -9.49
N PRO A 11 4.91 8.82 -9.05
CA PRO A 11 6.31 9.17 -9.04
C PRO A 11 6.78 9.41 -10.48
N SER A 12 7.39 10.56 -10.73
CA SER A 12 8.04 10.91 -11.99
C SER A 12 9.23 9.97 -12.21
N ALA A 13 9.23 9.25 -13.33
CA ALA A 13 10.31 8.36 -13.73
C ALA A 13 11.63 9.13 -13.91
N PRO A 14 12.77 8.63 -13.43
CA PRO A 14 14.06 9.18 -13.82
C PRO A 14 14.38 8.79 -15.28
N LEU A 15 14.89 9.78 -16.02
CA LEU A 15 15.35 9.69 -17.39
C LEU A 15 16.45 8.63 -17.54
N SER A 16 16.28 7.73 -18.49
CA SER A 16 17.31 6.82 -18.99
C SER A 16 18.59 7.56 -19.36
N THR A 17 19.74 7.07 -18.91
CA THR A 17 21.02 7.35 -19.54
C THR A 17 21.75 6.03 -19.80
N VAL A 18 21.92 5.76 -21.09
CA VAL A 18 22.63 4.61 -21.66
C VAL A 18 24.14 4.81 -21.46
N ALA A 19 24.83 3.78 -20.99
CA ALA A 19 26.25 3.58 -21.30
C ALA A 19 26.62 2.09 -21.10
N ALA A 20 26.71 1.35 -22.20
CA ALA A 20 27.27 0.01 -22.25
C ALA A 20 28.78 0.10 -22.54
N LYS A 21 29.61 -0.57 -21.75
CA LYS A 21 30.96 -1.01 -22.17
C LYS A 21 31.26 -2.39 -21.58
N SER A 22 31.61 -3.30 -22.47
CA SER A 22 31.99 -4.69 -22.27
C SER A 22 33.49 -4.82 -21.97
N HIS A 23 33.87 -5.79 -21.13
CA HIS A 23 35.19 -6.43 -21.21
C HIS A 23 35.13 -7.88 -20.71
N THR A 24 35.97 -8.70 -21.35
CA THR A 24 35.94 -10.16 -21.48
C THR A 24 36.94 -10.83 -20.52
N GLY A 25 36.62 -12.03 -19.99
CA GLY A 25 37.59 -12.91 -19.32
C GLY A 25 36.94 -14.13 -18.62
N PRO A 26 37.46 -15.36 -18.75
CA PRO A 26 36.71 -16.60 -18.51
C PRO A 26 36.98 -17.21 -17.12
N ALA A 27 35.96 -17.83 -16.51
CA ALA A 27 36.07 -19.02 -15.65
C ALA A 27 34.69 -19.43 -15.14
N ASP A 28 34.47 -20.74 -15.16
CA ASP A 28 33.28 -21.47 -14.79
C ASP A 28 32.73 -21.14 -13.39
N CYS A 29 31.42 -20.89 -13.35
CA CYS A 29 30.48 -21.21 -12.29
C CYS A 29 29.09 -21.05 -12.91
N ASN A 30 28.41 -22.16 -13.22
CA ASN A 30 27.03 -22.17 -13.73
C ASN A 30 26.03 -21.79 -12.62
N LEU A 31 26.11 -20.55 -12.14
CA LEU A 31 24.98 -19.85 -11.54
C LEU A 31 24.37 -19.01 -12.67
N PRO A 32 23.03 -18.99 -12.84
CA PRO A 32 22.41 -18.08 -13.79
C PRO A 32 22.80 -16.66 -13.37
N ARG A 33 23.70 -16.06 -14.16
CA ARG A 33 24.19 -14.70 -14.01
C ARG A 33 23.02 -13.80 -14.39
N ILE A 34 22.06 -13.64 -13.48
CA ILE A 34 21.01 -12.64 -13.60
C ILE A 34 21.75 -11.35 -13.92
N GLY A 35 21.55 -10.80 -15.12
CA GLY A 35 22.38 -9.71 -15.60
C GLY A 35 22.34 -8.57 -14.58
N ALA A 36 23.44 -7.84 -14.37
CA ALA A 36 23.45 -6.71 -13.43
C ALA A 36 22.30 -5.71 -13.70
N GLY A 37 21.82 -5.63 -14.95
CA GLY A 37 20.62 -4.88 -15.34
C GLY A 37 19.28 -5.48 -14.86
N GLU A 38 19.13 -6.80 -14.80
CA GLU A 38 17.94 -7.47 -14.26
C GLU A 38 17.86 -7.35 -12.74
N GLN A 39 19.00 -7.50 -12.05
CA GLN A 39 19.10 -7.26 -10.60
C GLN A 39 18.74 -5.80 -10.27
N ARG A 40 19.26 -4.84 -11.04
CA ARG A 40 18.94 -3.42 -10.88
C ARG A 40 17.45 -3.14 -11.09
N ARG A 41 16.83 -3.66 -12.15
CA ARG A 41 15.39 -3.52 -12.40
C ARG A 41 14.54 -4.13 -11.28
N ALA A 42 14.93 -5.30 -10.76
CA ALA A 42 14.24 -5.92 -9.64
C ALA A 42 14.32 -5.08 -8.36
N THR A 43 15.47 -4.46 -8.09
CA THR A 43 15.63 -3.55 -6.95
C THR A 43 14.80 -2.27 -7.12
N GLU A 44 14.81 -1.66 -8.31
CA GLU A 44 14.03 -0.46 -8.63
C GLU A 44 12.52 -0.74 -8.44
N LEU A 45 12.01 -1.84 -8.99
CA LEU A 45 10.62 -2.27 -8.83
C LEU A 45 10.23 -2.45 -7.34
N ARG A 46 11.10 -3.06 -6.53
CA ARG A 46 10.88 -3.23 -5.09
C ARG A 46 10.82 -1.87 -4.38
N THR A 47 11.72 -0.95 -4.72
CA THR A 47 11.71 0.40 -4.13
C THR A 47 10.44 1.16 -4.48
N GLU A 48 9.97 1.06 -5.72
CA GLU A 48 8.72 1.68 -6.16
C GLU A 48 7.50 1.12 -5.43
N ARG A 49 7.42 -0.22 -5.28
CA ARG A 49 6.33 -0.88 -4.54
C ARG A 49 6.29 -0.43 -3.08
N ARG A 50 7.45 -0.37 -2.42
CA ARG A 50 7.59 0.14 -1.05
C ARG A 50 7.18 1.62 -0.94
N ALA A 51 7.65 2.46 -1.87
CA ALA A 51 7.29 3.87 -1.91
C ALA A 51 5.77 4.08 -2.09
N ARG A 52 5.13 3.22 -2.91
CA ARG A 52 3.68 3.23 -3.10
C ARG A 52 2.92 2.86 -1.84
N ALA A 53 3.34 1.81 -1.12
CA ALA A 53 2.73 1.42 0.15
C ALA A 53 2.87 2.55 1.21
N GLU A 54 4.05 3.14 1.31
CA GLU A 54 4.32 4.26 2.22
C GLU A 54 3.52 5.53 1.85
N SER A 55 3.28 5.78 0.56
CA SER A 55 2.41 6.87 0.13
C SER A 55 0.97 6.72 0.64
N TYR A 56 0.44 5.50 0.69
CA TYR A 56 -0.89 5.28 1.29
C TYR A 56 -0.88 5.50 2.81
N ARG A 57 0.15 5.04 3.53
CA ARG A 57 0.33 5.34 4.97
C ARG A 57 0.30 6.84 5.25
N ARG A 58 1.09 7.62 4.50
CA ARG A 58 1.12 9.08 4.67
C ARG A 58 -0.22 9.71 4.32
N THR A 59 -0.82 9.31 3.21
CA THR A 59 -2.15 9.79 2.81
C THR A 59 -3.19 9.52 3.90
N PHE A 60 -3.18 8.35 4.54
CA PHE A 60 -4.08 8.05 5.64
C PHE A 60 -3.85 9.00 6.83
N ARG A 61 -2.60 9.18 7.26
CA ARG A 61 -2.24 10.10 8.35
C ARG A 61 -2.61 11.55 8.07
N THR A 62 -2.60 11.98 6.81
CA THR A 62 -3.02 13.32 6.41
C THR A 62 -4.53 13.46 6.31
N LEU A 63 -5.23 12.46 5.76
CA LEU A 63 -6.67 12.55 5.51
C LEU A 63 -7.54 12.28 6.74
N ALA A 64 -7.14 11.36 7.61
CA ALA A 64 -7.93 11.01 8.80
C ALA A 64 -8.19 12.24 9.71
N PRO A 65 -7.23 13.17 9.92
CA PRO A 65 -7.47 14.42 10.65
C PRO A 65 -8.09 15.54 9.83
N ALA A 66 -7.90 15.55 8.51
CA ALA A 66 -8.38 16.64 7.66
C ALA A 66 -9.87 16.51 7.28
N LEU A 67 -10.44 15.31 7.36
CA LEU A 67 -11.82 15.05 7.00
C LEU A 67 -12.75 15.26 8.20
N ALA A 68 -13.43 16.40 8.23
CA ALA A 68 -14.46 16.67 9.22
C ALA A 68 -15.70 15.80 8.99
N SER A 69 -16.37 15.42 10.08
CA SER A 69 -17.67 14.73 9.96
C SER A 69 -18.70 15.66 9.34
N PRO A 70 -19.53 15.16 8.42
CA PRO A 70 -20.61 15.94 7.84
C PRO A 70 -21.65 16.30 8.91
N PRO A 71 -22.39 17.41 8.75
CA PRO A 71 -23.52 17.74 9.62
C PRO A 71 -24.53 16.58 9.70
N ALA A 72 -25.16 16.42 10.86
CA ALA A 72 -26.17 15.37 11.14
C ALA A 72 -27.25 15.15 10.04
N PRO A 73 -27.80 16.16 9.34
CA PRO A 73 -28.79 15.91 8.29
C PRO A 73 -28.23 15.18 7.05
N TRP A 74 -26.91 15.01 6.91
CA TRP A 74 -26.27 14.43 5.73
C TRP A 74 -25.96 12.94 5.91
N TRP A 75 -26.97 12.17 6.28
CA TRP A 75 -26.85 10.72 6.49
C TRP A 75 -26.33 9.97 5.24
N TRP A 76 -26.55 10.47 4.02
CA TRP A 76 -26.01 9.88 2.80
C TRP A 76 -24.47 9.98 2.72
N HIS A 77 -23.89 10.97 3.41
CA HIS A 77 -22.46 11.23 3.40
C HIS A 77 -21.70 10.18 4.22
N THR A 78 -22.30 9.59 5.25
CA THR A 78 -21.67 8.50 6.02
C THR A 78 -21.51 7.25 5.15
N GLY A 79 -22.52 6.89 4.35
CA GLY A 79 -22.44 5.80 3.39
C GLY A 79 -21.44 6.03 2.25
N LEU A 80 -21.22 7.29 1.85
CA LEU A 80 -20.18 7.65 0.88
C LEU A 80 -18.77 7.58 1.49
N ALA A 81 -18.60 8.09 2.72
CA ALA A 81 -17.35 8.04 3.46
C ALA A 81 -16.92 6.59 3.72
N ALA A 82 -17.84 5.74 4.19
CA ALA A 82 -17.60 4.32 4.41
C ALA A 82 -17.12 3.60 3.13
N ARG A 83 -17.79 3.82 2.00
CA ARG A 83 -17.39 3.24 0.70
C ARG A 83 -16.04 3.77 0.22
N SER A 84 -15.74 5.05 0.47
CA SER A 84 -14.49 5.68 0.07
C SER A 84 -13.32 5.12 0.88
N TRP A 85 -13.47 5.03 2.20
CA TRP A 85 -12.51 4.40 3.10
C TRP A 85 -12.30 2.92 2.77
N ALA A 86 -13.38 2.16 2.53
CA ALA A 86 -13.27 0.76 2.14
C ALA A 86 -12.45 0.56 0.85
N ARG A 87 -12.68 1.39 -0.17
CA ARG A 87 -11.90 1.36 -1.43
C ARG A 87 -10.45 1.78 -1.22
N PHE A 88 -10.21 2.79 -0.41
CA PHE A 88 -8.86 3.25 -0.07
C PHE A 88 -8.07 2.14 0.63
N VAL A 89 -8.64 1.53 1.67
CA VAL A 89 -8.02 0.45 2.43
C VAL A 89 -7.75 -0.76 1.56
N ALA A 90 -8.68 -1.17 0.69
CA ALA A 90 -8.45 -2.28 -0.24
C ALA A 90 -7.23 -2.03 -1.16
N ARG A 91 -7.07 -0.80 -1.67
CA ARG A 91 -5.93 -0.41 -2.50
C ARG A 91 -4.63 -0.34 -1.71
N TRP A 92 -4.69 0.11 -0.46
CA TRP A 92 -3.55 0.17 0.43
C TRP A 92 -3.06 -1.23 0.80
N VAL A 93 -3.95 -2.15 1.19
CA VAL A 93 -3.62 -3.56 1.43
C VAL A 93 -2.97 -4.18 0.20
N GLY A 94 -3.51 -3.95 -1.00
CA GLY A 94 -2.90 -4.44 -2.24
C GLY A 94 -1.49 -3.88 -2.50
N ALA A 95 -1.24 -2.60 -2.15
CA ALA A 95 0.09 -2.01 -2.27
C ALA A 95 1.08 -2.54 -1.22
N GLU A 96 0.63 -2.76 0.01
CA GLU A 96 1.42 -3.36 1.10
C GLU A 96 1.77 -4.82 0.81
N ALA A 97 0.83 -5.59 0.23
CA ALA A 97 1.07 -6.95 -0.21
C ALA A 97 2.09 -6.97 -1.35
N ALA A 98 1.92 -6.12 -2.37
CA ALA A 98 2.87 -6.02 -3.48
C ALA A 98 4.29 -5.58 -3.04
N ALA A 99 4.40 -4.76 -1.99
CA ALA A 99 5.68 -4.34 -1.42
C ALA A 99 6.41 -5.46 -0.65
N ARG A 100 5.67 -6.46 -0.18
CA ARG A 100 6.18 -7.67 0.48
C ARG A 100 6.42 -8.80 -0.51
N ASP A 101 5.61 -8.87 -1.55
CA ASP A 101 5.74 -9.81 -2.65
C ASP A 101 7.10 -9.65 -3.36
N GLY A 102 7.91 -10.70 -3.32
CA GLY A 102 9.27 -10.71 -3.83
C GLY A 102 10.35 -10.19 -2.87
N ALA A 103 10.05 -9.95 -1.59
CA ALA A 103 11.08 -9.94 -0.55
C ALA A 103 11.64 -11.37 -0.38
N ALA A 104 12.95 -11.52 -0.20
CA ALA A 104 13.57 -12.82 0.00
C ALA A 104 12.92 -13.52 1.22
N GLY A 105 12.12 -14.57 0.98
CA GLY A 105 11.36 -15.29 2.01
C GLY A 105 9.83 -15.29 1.88
N ALA A 106 9.25 -14.51 0.96
CA ALA A 106 7.81 -14.59 0.67
C ALA A 106 7.51 -15.77 -0.27
N GLU A 107 7.55 -17.00 0.26
CA GLU A 107 7.21 -18.21 -0.49
C GLU A 107 5.70 -18.38 -0.68
N ASP A 108 4.89 -17.69 0.13
CA ASP A 108 3.42 -17.75 0.09
C ASP A 108 2.79 -16.36 -0.16
N PRO A 109 2.10 -16.17 -1.31
CA PRO A 109 1.39 -14.94 -1.61
C PRO A 109 0.22 -14.68 -0.63
N GLU A 110 -0.37 -15.69 -0.01
CA GLU A 110 -1.41 -15.49 1.02
C GLU A 110 -0.82 -14.93 2.31
N ALA A 111 0.33 -15.44 2.77
CA ALA A 111 1.06 -14.87 3.90
C ALA A 111 1.39 -13.39 3.69
N ALA A 112 1.85 -12.99 2.49
CA ALA A 112 2.11 -11.59 2.17
C ALA A 112 0.85 -10.70 2.26
N VAL A 113 -0.31 -11.23 1.90
CA VAL A 113 -1.60 -10.53 2.03
C VAL A 113 -2.05 -10.43 3.49
N GLU A 114 -1.91 -11.50 4.28
CA GLU A 114 -2.27 -11.47 5.70
C GLU A 114 -1.37 -10.51 6.49
N GLU A 115 -0.06 -10.49 6.22
CA GLU A 115 0.86 -9.50 6.82
C GLU A 115 0.55 -8.07 6.39
N ALA A 116 0.18 -7.87 5.11
CA ALA A 116 -0.24 -6.57 4.62
C ALA A 116 -1.52 -6.09 5.35
N ARG A 117 -2.49 -6.99 5.54
CA ARG A 117 -3.71 -6.71 6.32
C ARG A 117 -3.37 -6.35 7.76
N ALA A 118 -2.55 -7.15 8.44
CA ALA A 118 -2.12 -6.89 9.81
C ALA A 118 -1.41 -5.54 9.94
N SER A 119 -0.53 -5.20 8.99
CA SER A 119 0.19 -3.92 8.97
C SER A 119 -0.74 -2.71 8.79
N VAL A 120 -1.71 -2.80 7.87
CA VAL A 120 -2.70 -1.74 7.66
C VAL A 120 -3.63 -1.64 8.86
N ALA A 121 -4.14 -2.76 9.37
CA ALA A 121 -5.01 -2.82 10.53
C ALA A 121 -4.34 -2.22 11.76
N ALA A 122 -3.07 -2.55 12.03
CA ALA A 122 -2.30 -1.96 13.12
C ALA A 122 -2.24 -0.43 13.00
N THR A 123 -1.94 0.10 11.81
CA THR A 123 -1.88 1.55 11.59
C THR A 123 -3.22 2.23 11.85
N CYS A 124 -4.32 1.65 11.35
CA CYS A 124 -5.67 2.18 11.55
C CYS A 124 -6.10 2.09 13.01
N LEU A 125 -5.80 0.98 13.70
CA LEU A 125 -6.11 0.77 15.12
C LEU A 125 -5.33 1.72 16.02
N THR A 126 -4.03 1.89 15.80
CA THR A 126 -3.24 2.89 16.53
C THR A 126 -3.85 4.28 16.37
N THR A 127 -4.21 4.66 15.15
CA THR A 127 -4.84 5.96 14.88
C THR A 127 -6.21 6.10 15.56
N LEU A 128 -6.98 5.02 15.67
CA LEU A 128 -8.26 5.00 16.38
C LEU A 128 -8.08 5.16 17.89
N LEU A 129 -7.11 4.46 18.48
CA LEU A 129 -6.85 4.48 19.92
C LEU A 129 -6.22 5.80 20.38
N GLU A 130 -5.42 6.43 19.52
CA GLU A 130 -4.71 7.69 19.79
C GLU A 130 -5.42 8.91 19.19
N ALA A 131 -6.69 8.76 18.76
CA ALA A 131 -7.42 9.80 18.07
C ALA A 131 -7.61 11.05 18.95
N PRO A 132 -7.11 12.24 18.54
CA PRO A 132 -7.25 13.47 19.32
C PRO A 132 -8.64 14.10 19.22
N THR A 133 -9.45 13.68 18.23
CA THR A 133 -10.79 14.22 17.97
C THR A 133 -11.77 13.11 17.57
N PRO A 134 -13.09 13.32 17.76
CA PRO A 134 -14.12 12.38 17.32
C PRO A 134 -14.09 12.12 15.81
N ASP A 135 -13.76 13.13 15.01
CA ASP A 135 -13.66 12.99 13.55
C ASP A 135 -12.53 12.03 13.14
N VAL A 136 -11.36 12.16 13.78
CA VAL A 136 -10.24 11.23 13.55
C VAL A 136 -10.65 9.82 13.96
N ALA A 137 -11.29 9.66 15.11
CA ALA A 137 -11.77 8.37 15.59
C ALA A 137 -12.78 7.75 14.62
N GLN A 138 -13.74 8.53 14.12
CA GLN A 138 -14.71 8.06 13.13
C GLN A 138 -14.04 7.64 11.82
N ASN A 139 -13.12 8.44 11.27
CA ASN A 139 -12.41 8.11 10.04
C ASN A 139 -11.54 6.85 10.20
N ALA A 140 -10.85 6.72 11.34
CA ALA A 140 -10.06 5.52 11.66
C ALA A 140 -10.96 4.29 11.82
N ALA A 141 -12.10 4.42 12.50
CA ALA A 141 -13.08 3.34 12.65
C ALA A 141 -13.62 2.86 11.30
N LEU A 142 -13.98 3.79 10.39
CA LEU A 142 -14.40 3.45 9.03
C LEU A 142 -13.33 2.69 8.23
N ALA A 143 -12.05 3.00 8.47
CA ALA A 143 -10.93 2.28 7.87
C ALA A 143 -10.72 0.88 8.50
N VAL A 144 -10.85 0.74 9.82
CA VAL A 144 -10.73 -0.54 10.53
C VAL A 144 -11.81 -1.53 10.09
N VAL A 145 -13.05 -1.08 9.94
CA VAL A 145 -14.18 -1.94 9.53
C VAL A 145 -14.24 -2.19 8.01
N ALA A 146 -13.23 -1.75 7.26
CA ALA A 146 -13.18 -1.98 5.83
C ALA A 146 -13.15 -3.49 5.52
N PRO A 147 -13.97 -4.00 4.59
CA PRO A 147 -14.04 -5.43 4.28
C PRO A 147 -12.69 -6.07 3.92
N ALA A 148 -11.76 -5.31 3.35
CA ALA A 148 -10.42 -5.78 2.98
C ALA A 148 -9.56 -6.21 4.19
N LEU A 149 -9.88 -5.74 5.41
CA LEU A 149 -9.21 -6.11 6.66
C LEU A 149 -9.94 -7.22 7.42
N LEU A 150 -11.26 -7.37 7.22
CA LEU A 150 -12.10 -8.31 7.98
C LEU A 150 -12.32 -9.64 7.26
N LEU A 151 -12.36 -9.64 5.93
CA LEU A 151 -12.67 -10.83 5.16
C LEU A 151 -11.41 -11.66 4.92
N ARG A 152 -11.25 -12.75 5.68
CA ARG A 152 -10.35 -13.83 5.27
C ARG A 152 -10.90 -14.46 3.99
N ARG A 153 -10.02 -14.68 3.00
CA ARG A 153 -10.38 -15.49 1.84
C ARG A 153 -10.68 -16.88 2.39
N ARG A 154 -11.94 -17.32 2.36
CA ARG A 154 -12.23 -18.74 2.63
C ARG A 154 -11.61 -19.50 1.47
N GLY A 155 -10.60 -20.31 1.76
CA GLY A 155 -10.09 -21.27 0.80
C GLY A 155 -11.27 -22.11 0.30
N SER A 156 -11.53 -22.04 -0.99
CA SER A 156 -12.37 -23.02 -1.68
C SER A 156 -11.56 -24.31 -1.74
N GLY A 157 -11.73 -25.15 -0.72
CA GLY A 157 -11.36 -26.56 -0.74
C GLY A 157 -12.44 -27.40 -1.42
#